data_AF-A0A1S9A0R5-F1
#
_entry.id   AF-A0A1S9A0R5-F1
#
_cell.length_a   1.000
_cell.length_b   1.000
_cell.length_c   1.000
_cell.angle_alpha   90.00
_cell.angle_beta   90.00
_cell.angle_gamma   90.00
#
_symmetry.space_group_name_H-M   'P 1'
#
loop_
_entity.id
_entity.type
_entity.pdbx_description
1 polymer ?
#
loop_
_entity_poly.entity_id
_entity_poly.type
_entity_poly.pdbx_seq_one_letter_code
_entity_poly.pdbx_strand_id
1 'polypeptide(L)'
;MKRILPLFSYILHPIFISMYATLFYLFCKNDAFTNQEKYYVLFQILIITILVPILFFLLLRSTGHVKSVMVHETSQRKIPLVLQCFLYILLVKRSIVIARYPELHFFFLGALFSTILALVFAMLKIKASLHMMAISGFTIFAIGLNMHLQMHNPYWAAFLILMTGVVASSRLEMEAHSPNELLIGTFIGIVPQLLFLYLWL
;
A
#
# COMPACT_ATOMS: atom_id res chain seq x y z
N MET A 1 5.93 23.31 -11.67
CA MET A 1 5.14 22.11 -11.29
C MET A 1 5.69 20.81 -11.88
N LYS A 2 6.04 20.75 -13.18
CA LYS A 2 6.56 19.53 -13.85
C LYS A 2 7.72 18.79 -13.16
N ARG A 3 8.59 19.51 -12.43
CA ARG A 3 9.71 18.91 -11.68
C ARG A 3 9.36 18.48 -10.25
N ILE A 4 8.29 19.04 -9.66
CA ILE A 4 7.92 18.78 -8.26
C ILE A 4 6.98 17.57 -8.17
N LEU A 5 6.04 17.43 -9.11
CA LEU A 5 5.07 16.34 -9.10
C LEU A 5 5.74 14.94 -9.07
N PRO A 6 6.76 14.64 -9.89
CA PRO A 6 7.43 13.33 -9.84
C PRO A 6 8.00 12.95 -8.47
N LEU A 7 8.40 13.94 -7.64
CA LEU A 7 8.90 13.69 -6.28
C LEU A 7 7.87 12.93 -5.43
N PHE A 8 6.58 13.27 -5.57
CA PHE A 8 5.52 12.62 -4.82
C PHE A 8 5.36 11.15 -5.20
N SER A 9 5.64 10.77 -6.45
CA SER A 9 5.65 9.35 -6.84
C SER A 9 6.74 8.55 -6.11
N TYR A 10 7.86 9.18 -5.75
CA TYR A 10 8.94 8.52 -5.01
C TYR A 10 8.67 8.49 -3.51
N ILE A 11 8.19 9.59 -2.92
CA ILE A 11 7.88 9.68 -1.48
C ILE A 11 6.68 8.78 -1.12
N LEU A 12 5.64 8.79 -1.95
CA LEU A 12 4.43 7.97 -1.80
C LEU A 12 4.49 6.71 -2.67
N HIS A 13 5.69 6.18 -2.87
CA HIS A 13 5.88 4.92 -3.57
C HIS A 13 5.15 3.79 -2.82
N PRO A 14 4.49 2.84 -3.52
CA PRO A 14 3.71 1.75 -2.90
C PRO A 14 4.42 1.00 -1.78
N ILE A 15 5.74 0.82 -1.91
CA ILE A 15 6.57 0.10 -0.94
C ILE A 15 6.56 0.74 0.46
N PHE A 16 6.36 2.06 0.55
CA PHE A 16 6.36 2.80 1.81
C PHE A 16 4.96 2.90 2.43
N ILE A 17 3.90 2.63 1.68
CA ILE A 17 2.52 2.83 2.15
C ILE A 17 2.19 1.95 3.36
N SER A 18 2.66 0.70 3.39
CA SER A 18 2.49 -0.17 4.56
C SER A 18 3.13 0.41 5.83
N MET A 19 4.30 1.06 5.69
CA MET A 19 4.98 1.73 6.80
C MET A 19 4.17 2.96 7.26
N TYR A 20 3.73 3.80 6.33
CA TYR A 20 2.95 4.99 6.67
C TYR A 20 1.60 4.64 7.32
N ALA A 21 0.91 3.62 6.83
CA ALA A 21 -0.34 3.16 7.41
C ALA A 21 -0.15 2.64 8.85
N THR A 22 0.95 1.94 9.10
CA THR A 22 1.28 1.46 10.46
C THR A 22 1.63 2.62 11.38
N LEU A 23 2.47 3.56 10.94
CA LEU A 23 2.81 4.75 11.72
C LEU A 23 1.55 5.54 12.08
N PHE A 24 0.65 5.74 11.11
CA PHE A 24 -0.63 6.38 11.33
C PHE A 24 -1.48 5.62 12.36
N TYR A 25 -1.59 4.30 12.22
CA TYR A 25 -2.33 3.45 13.17
C TYR A 25 -1.79 3.55 14.60
N LEU A 26 -0.47 3.42 14.78
CA LEU A 26 0.17 3.50 16.10
C LEU A 26 0.10 4.91 16.69
N PHE A 27 0.10 5.95 15.85
CA PHE A 27 -0.13 7.33 16.26
C PHE A 27 -1.56 7.53 16.78
N CYS A 28 -2.56 7.07 16.04
CA CYS A 28 -3.97 7.16 16.45
C CYS A 28 -4.28 6.36 17.72
N LYS A 29 -3.60 5.23 17.95
CA LYS A 29 -3.77 4.38 19.13
C LYS A 29 -2.56 4.45 20.07
N ASN A 30 -2.05 5.66 20.31
CA ASN A 30 -0.79 5.86 21.05
C ASN A 30 -0.77 5.17 22.43
N ASP A 31 -1.90 5.18 23.15
CA ASP A 31 -1.97 4.67 24.53
C ASP A 31 -2.23 3.15 24.59
N ALA A 32 -2.55 2.52 23.46
CA ALA A 32 -2.83 1.08 23.40
C ALA A 32 -1.55 0.21 23.37
N PHE A 33 -0.40 0.82 23.06
CA PHE A 33 0.85 0.11 22.80
C PHE A 33 2.02 0.73 23.54
N THR A 34 2.88 -0.12 24.10
CA THR A 34 4.15 0.33 24.69
C THR A 34 5.12 0.79 23.59
N ASN A 35 6.08 1.65 23.92
CA ASN A 35 7.10 2.09 22.96
C ASN A 35 7.91 0.91 22.39
N GLN A 36 8.23 -0.09 23.23
CA GLN A 36 8.92 -1.29 22.79
C GLN A 36 8.12 -2.06 21.74
N GLU A 37 6.82 -2.21 21.95
CA GLU A 37 5.93 -2.88 21.01
C GLU A 37 5.80 -2.11 19.68
N LYS A 38 5.66 -0.77 19.75
CA LYS A 38 5.64 0.09 18.56
C LYS A 38 6.88 -0.12 17.71
N TYR A 39 8.07 -0.09 18.32
CA TYR A 39 9.33 -0.32 17.60
C TYR A 39 9.43 -1.72 17.02
N TYR A 40 8.99 -2.74 17.77
CA TYR A 40 9.01 -4.11 17.28
C TYR A 40 8.13 -4.29 16.03
N VAL A 41 6.89 -3.80 16.06
CA VAL A 41 5.96 -3.88 14.92
C VAL A 41 6.50 -3.10 13.72
N LEU A 42 6.98 -1.88 13.93
CA LEU A 42 7.56 -1.07 12.84
C LEU A 42 8.76 -1.76 12.22
N PHE A 43 9.62 -2.39 13.01
CA PHE A 43 10.78 -3.12 12.51
C PHE A 43 10.38 -4.36 11.69
N GLN A 44 9.37 -5.11 12.15
CA GLN A 44 8.84 -6.24 11.38
C GLN A 44 8.30 -5.79 10.02
N ILE A 45 7.55 -4.69 9.99
CA ILE A 45 6.97 -4.15 8.75
C ILE A 45 8.07 -3.60 7.83
N LEU A 46 9.07 -2.89 8.37
CA LEU A 46 10.24 -2.45 7.61
C LEU A 46 10.92 -3.62 6.90
N ILE A 47 11.20 -4.70 7.63
CA ILE A 47 11.85 -5.89 7.06
C ILE A 47 10.97 -6.50 5.97
N ILE A 48 9.72 -6.82 6.32
CA ILE A 48 8.85 -7.62 5.46
C ILE A 48 8.38 -6.84 4.22
N THR A 49 8.00 -5.57 4.36
CA THR A 49 7.36 -4.84 3.25
C THR A 49 8.32 -3.94 2.46
N ILE A 50 9.53 -3.68 2.98
CA ILE A 50 10.52 -2.82 2.30
C ILE A 50 11.80 -3.59 2.02
N LEU A 51 12.51 -4.08 3.05
CA LEU A 51 13.84 -4.67 2.86
C LEU A 51 13.79 -5.96 2.03
N VAL A 52 12.90 -6.89 2.37
CA VAL A 52 12.78 -8.17 1.65
C VAL A 52 12.40 -7.96 0.18
N PRO A 53 11.37 -7.17 -0.18
CA PRO A 53 11.06 -6.88 -1.57
C PRO A 53 12.21 -6.22 -2.35
N ILE A 54 12.94 -5.28 -1.73
CA ILE A 54 14.11 -4.64 -2.37
C ILE A 54 15.21 -5.66 -2.63
N LEU A 55 15.58 -6.45 -1.63
CA LEU A 55 16.62 -7.47 -1.78
C LEU A 55 16.25 -8.50 -2.84
N PHE A 56 14.99 -8.93 -2.86
CA PHE A 56 14.49 -9.85 -3.88
C PHE A 56 14.51 -9.22 -5.27
N PHE A 57 14.12 -7.95 -5.41
CA PHE A 57 14.20 -7.23 -6.67
C PHE A 57 15.64 -7.13 -7.19
N LEU A 58 16.61 -6.84 -6.31
CA LEU A 58 18.02 -6.81 -6.66
C LEU A 58 18.52 -8.17 -7.15
N LEU A 59 18.07 -9.27 -6.53
CA LEU A 59 18.39 -10.63 -6.96
C LEU A 59 17.77 -10.98 -8.34
N LEU A 60 16.53 -10.57 -8.60
CA LEU A 60 15.91 -10.75 -9.91
C LEU A 60 16.66 -9.96 -11.00
N ARG A 61 17.16 -8.78 -10.66
CA ARG A 61 17.97 -7.97 -11.56
C ARG A 61 19.33 -8.62 -11.84
N SER A 62 20.02 -9.14 -10.82
CA SER A 62 21.33 -9.78 -10.98
C SER A 62 21.27 -11.09 -11.77
N THR A 63 20.13 -11.79 -11.73
CA THR A 63 19.88 -13.04 -12.47
C THR A 63 19.29 -12.81 -13.87
N GLY A 64 19.14 -11.55 -14.31
CA GLY A 64 18.68 -11.19 -15.66
C GLY A 64 17.17 -11.26 -15.88
N HIS A 65 16.37 -11.55 -14.84
CA HIS A 65 14.90 -11.67 -14.94
C HIS A 65 14.19 -10.31 -15.03
N VAL A 66 14.86 -9.20 -14.64
CA VAL A 66 14.32 -7.83 -14.72
C VAL A 66 15.35 -6.88 -15.33
N LYS A 67 14.95 -6.13 -16.37
CA LYS A 67 15.86 -5.27 -17.15
C LYS A 67 16.03 -3.83 -16.62
N SER A 68 15.10 -3.30 -15.81
CA SER A 68 15.21 -1.92 -15.30
C SER A 68 14.54 -1.71 -13.93
N VAL A 69 14.94 -0.64 -13.21
CA VAL A 69 14.41 -0.24 -11.89
C VAL A 69 12.94 0.18 -11.96
N MET A 70 12.53 0.77 -13.08
CA MET A 70 11.14 1.15 -13.34
C MET A 70 10.50 0.09 -14.23
N VAL A 71 9.75 -0.83 -13.62
CA VAL A 71 9.15 -1.95 -14.34
C VAL A 71 8.05 -1.46 -15.31
N HIS A 72 8.47 -1.17 -16.54
CA HIS A 72 7.60 -0.67 -17.62
C HIS A 72 6.67 -1.76 -18.16
N GLU A 73 7.14 -3.00 -18.24
CA GLU A 73 6.33 -4.12 -18.74
C GLU A 73 5.47 -4.74 -17.63
N THR A 74 4.19 -5.00 -17.93
CA THR A 74 3.27 -5.71 -17.03
C THR A 74 3.70 -7.15 -16.75
N SER A 75 4.44 -7.77 -17.67
CA SER A 75 5.02 -9.13 -17.55
C SER A 75 5.95 -9.25 -16.33
N GLN A 76 6.80 -8.26 -16.11
CA GLN A 76 7.79 -8.20 -15.04
C GLN A 76 7.18 -7.88 -13.66
N ARG A 77 5.89 -7.50 -13.60
CA ARG A 77 5.19 -7.20 -12.34
C ARG A 77 4.66 -8.43 -11.62
N LYS A 78 4.46 -9.56 -12.34
CA LYS A 78 3.83 -10.77 -11.78
C LYS A 78 4.63 -11.34 -10.62
N ILE A 79 5.94 -11.51 -10.81
CA ILE A 79 6.83 -12.09 -9.79
C ILE A 79 6.87 -11.22 -8.52
N PRO A 80 7.10 -9.89 -8.59
CA PRO A 80 6.99 -9.01 -7.43
C PRO A 80 5.62 -9.05 -6.72
N LEU A 81 4.51 -9.10 -7.46
CA LEU A 81 3.17 -9.16 -6.87
C LEU A 81 2.92 -10.49 -6.15
N VAL A 82 3.36 -11.62 -6.70
CA VAL A 82 3.27 -12.93 -6.04
C VAL A 82 4.07 -12.94 -4.73
N LEU A 83 5.30 -12.41 -4.75
CA LEU A 83 6.08 -12.25 -3.53
C LEU A 83 5.34 -11.39 -2.51
N GLN A 84 4.79 -10.24 -2.94
CA GLN A 84 4.08 -9.34 -2.04
C GLN A 84 2.86 -10.02 -1.39
N CYS A 85 2.10 -10.83 -2.14
CA CYS A 85 1.02 -11.63 -1.57
C CYS A 85 1.53 -12.58 -0.46
N PHE A 86 2.63 -13.29 -0.71
CA PHE A 86 3.22 -14.18 0.29
C PHE A 86 3.66 -13.42 1.55
N LEU A 87 4.30 -12.26 1.37
CA LEU A 87 4.77 -11.42 2.46
C LEU A 87 3.61 -10.86 3.30
N TYR A 88 2.52 -10.43 2.66
CA TYR A 88 1.32 -10.01 3.41
C TYR A 88 0.66 -11.17 4.16
N ILE A 89 0.60 -12.38 3.57
CA ILE A 89 0.11 -13.58 4.28
C ILE A 89 0.97 -13.87 5.51
N LEU A 90 2.30 -13.82 5.38
CA LEU A 90 3.23 -14.02 6.49
C LEU A 90 2.98 -12.99 7.60
N LEU A 91 2.83 -11.73 7.22
CA LEU A 91 2.64 -10.61 8.12
C LEU A 91 1.33 -10.75 8.92
N VAL A 92 0.19 -11.03 8.28
CA VAL A 92 -1.11 -11.18 8.99
C VAL A 92 -1.19 -12.47 9.82
N LYS A 93 -0.44 -13.53 9.46
CA LYS A 93 -0.41 -14.79 10.22
C LYS A 93 0.54 -14.78 11.42
N ARG A 94 1.63 -14.01 11.38
CA ARG A 94 2.71 -14.10 12.38
C ARG A 94 2.95 -12.83 13.17
N SER A 95 2.85 -11.67 12.53
CA SER A 95 3.25 -10.39 13.13
C SER A 95 2.05 -9.55 13.51
N ILE A 96 1.16 -9.29 12.55
CA ILE A 96 -0.03 -8.45 12.74
C ILE A 96 -1.23 -9.36 12.93
N VAL A 97 -1.29 -10.02 14.08
CA VAL A 97 -2.39 -10.95 14.41
C VAL A 97 -3.65 -10.18 14.83
N ILE A 98 -4.81 -10.68 14.41
CA ILE A 98 -6.11 -10.04 14.66
C ILE A 98 -6.39 -9.78 16.15
N ALA A 99 -5.94 -10.67 17.04
CA ALA A 99 -6.15 -10.54 18.48
C ALA A 99 -5.42 -9.33 19.11
N ARG A 100 -4.34 -8.83 18.48
CA ARG A 100 -3.56 -7.70 19.01
C ARG A 100 -3.72 -6.43 18.18
N TYR A 101 -3.84 -6.55 16.87
CA TYR A 101 -3.90 -5.41 15.95
C TYR A 101 -5.09 -5.56 14.98
N PRO A 102 -6.35 -5.61 15.43
CA PRO A 102 -7.49 -6.00 14.61
C PRO A 102 -7.65 -5.12 13.35
N GLU A 103 -7.61 -3.79 13.50
CA GLU A 103 -7.82 -2.87 12.37
C GLU A 103 -6.64 -2.93 11.39
N LEU A 104 -5.41 -2.97 11.91
CA LEU A 104 -4.21 -3.09 11.09
C LEU A 104 -4.12 -4.47 10.39
N HIS A 105 -4.61 -5.53 11.04
CA HIS A 105 -4.72 -6.87 10.45
C HIS A 105 -5.64 -6.83 9.23
N PHE A 106 -6.82 -6.23 9.36
CA PHE A 106 -7.76 -6.07 8.24
C PHE A 106 -7.25 -5.11 7.15
N PHE A 107 -6.46 -4.08 7.51
CA PHE A 107 -5.75 -3.27 6.51
C PHE A 107 -4.82 -4.11 5.64
N PHE A 108 -3.98 -4.95 6.26
CA PHE A 108 -3.06 -5.82 5.52
C PHE A 108 -3.77 -6.93 4.76
N LEU A 109 -4.92 -7.40 5.24
CA LEU A 109 -5.77 -8.32 4.50
C LEU A 109 -6.39 -7.64 3.27
N GLY A 110 -6.86 -6.39 3.40
CA GLY A 110 -7.27 -5.57 2.27
C GLY A 110 -6.14 -5.35 1.27
N ALA A 111 -4.92 -5.04 1.74
CA ALA A 111 -3.75 -4.89 0.89
C ALA A 111 -3.38 -6.20 0.16
N LEU A 112 -3.53 -7.36 0.81
CA LEU A 112 -3.38 -8.67 0.19
C LEU A 112 -4.38 -8.86 -0.95
N PHE A 113 -5.67 -8.63 -0.71
CA PHE A 113 -6.70 -8.79 -1.75
C PHE A 113 -6.56 -7.77 -2.89
N SER A 114 -6.17 -6.52 -2.60
CA SER A 114 -5.79 -5.54 -3.63
C SER A 114 -4.62 -6.04 -4.48
N THR A 115 -3.61 -6.66 -3.85
CA THR A 115 -2.44 -7.21 -4.56
C THR A 115 -2.81 -8.42 -5.42
N ILE A 116 -3.69 -9.30 -4.93
CA ILE A 116 -4.24 -10.43 -5.71
C ILE A 116 -5.01 -9.91 -6.93
N LEU A 117 -5.87 -8.90 -6.76
CA LEU A 117 -6.58 -8.26 -7.87
C LEU A 117 -5.59 -7.64 -8.87
N ALA A 118 -4.58 -6.91 -8.39
CA ALA A 118 -3.54 -6.37 -9.27
C ALA A 118 -2.78 -7.47 -10.03
N LEU A 119 -2.53 -8.63 -9.41
CA LEU A 119 -1.92 -9.78 -10.05
C LEU A 119 -2.83 -10.37 -11.14
N VAL A 120 -4.12 -10.54 -10.86
CA VAL A 120 -5.12 -10.99 -11.86
C VAL A 120 -5.14 -10.04 -13.06
N PHE A 121 -5.20 -8.73 -12.82
CA PHE A 121 -5.18 -7.73 -13.88
C PHE A 121 -3.87 -7.79 -14.69
N ALA A 122 -2.72 -7.98 -14.02
CA ALA A 122 -1.44 -8.17 -14.70
C ALA A 122 -1.39 -9.45 -15.56
N MET A 123 -2.07 -10.53 -15.15
CA MET A 123 -2.22 -11.74 -15.97
C MET A 123 -3.07 -11.49 -17.22
N LEU A 124 -4.12 -10.66 -17.09
CA LEU A 124 -4.96 -10.19 -18.19
C LEU A 124 -4.32 -9.09 -19.05
N LYS A 125 -3.05 -8.73 -18.78
CA LYS A 125 -2.31 -7.65 -19.44
C LYS A 125 -2.94 -6.25 -19.25
N ILE A 126 -3.79 -6.07 -18.25
CA ILE A 126 -4.36 -4.77 -17.88
C ILE A 126 -3.40 -4.07 -16.92
N LYS A 127 -2.98 -2.84 -17.26
CA LYS A 127 -1.95 -2.11 -16.52
C LYS A 127 -2.56 -1.24 -15.40
N ALA A 128 -2.90 -1.85 -14.27
CA ALA A 128 -3.32 -1.09 -13.09
C ALA A 128 -2.17 -0.26 -12.49
N SER A 129 -2.48 0.93 -11.96
CA SER A 129 -1.53 1.76 -11.21
C SER A 129 -1.41 1.29 -9.76
N LEU A 130 -0.26 0.68 -9.41
CA LEU A 130 0.04 0.26 -8.04
C LEU A 130 0.17 1.44 -7.07
N HIS A 131 0.56 2.62 -7.57
CA HIS A 131 0.60 3.87 -6.78
C HIS A 131 -0.80 4.26 -6.33
N MET A 132 -1.76 4.27 -7.25
CA MET A 132 -3.16 4.58 -6.93
C MET A 132 -3.77 3.54 -6.01
N MET A 133 -3.53 2.25 -6.27
CA MET A 133 -3.99 1.16 -5.42
C MET A 133 -3.53 1.32 -3.96
N ALA A 134 -2.24 1.63 -3.76
CA ALA A 134 -1.70 1.72 -2.41
C ALA A 134 -2.21 2.96 -1.67
N ILE A 135 -2.14 4.16 -2.28
CA ILE A 135 -2.56 5.39 -1.60
C ILE A 135 -4.08 5.45 -1.37
N SER A 136 -4.89 4.93 -2.31
CA SER A 136 -6.34 4.89 -2.13
C SER A 136 -6.74 3.90 -1.04
N GLY A 137 -6.09 2.74 -0.99
CA GLY A 137 -6.31 1.77 0.09
C GLY A 137 -5.95 2.32 1.46
N PHE A 138 -4.81 3.03 1.58
CA PHE A 138 -4.45 3.72 2.82
C PHE A 138 -5.44 4.84 3.19
N THR A 139 -5.91 5.60 2.21
CA THR A 139 -6.91 6.66 2.43
C THR A 139 -8.19 6.09 3.04
N ILE A 140 -8.72 4.99 2.49
CA ILE A 140 -9.92 4.32 3.02
C ILE A 140 -9.67 3.78 4.43
N PHE A 141 -8.52 3.16 4.67
CA PHE A 141 -8.16 2.69 6.01
C PHE A 141 -8.11 3.83 7.03
N ALA A 142 -7.50 4.95 6.70
CA ALA A 142 -7.40 6.10 7.59
C ALA A 142 -8.76 6.74 7.89
N ILE A 143 -9.66 6.81 6.89
CA ILE A 143 -11.04 7.25 7.08
C ILE A 143 -11.78 6.31 8.03
N GLY A 144 -11.67 5.00 7.80
CA GLY A 144 -12.27 3.98 8.67
C GLY A 144 -11.74 4.05 10.10
N LEU A 145 -10.44 4.26 10.27
CA LEU A 145 -9.84 4.36 11.60
C LEU A 145 -10.32 5.60 12.35
N ASN A 146 -10.45 6.74 11.65
CA ASN A 146 -11.03 7.96 12.21
C ASN A 146 -12.49 7.76 12.66
N MET A 147 -13.28 6.99 11.90
CA MET A 147 -14.65 6.62 12.26
C MET A 147 -14.69 5.67 13.46
N HIS A 148 -13.93 4.58 13.42
CA HIS A 148 -13.89 3.55 14.46
C HIS A 148 -13.45 4.12 15.82
N LEU A 149 -12.42 4.96 15.82
CA LEU A 149 -11.90 5.59 17.04
C LEU A 149 -12.66 6.86 17.44
N GLN A 150 -13.72 7.25 16.71
CA GLN A 150 -14.51 8.45 16.95
C GLN A 150 -13.65 9.72 17.14
N MET A 151 -12.57 9.85 16.37
CA MET A 151 -11.61 10.94 16.54
C MET A 151 -12.16 12.31 16.10
N HIS A 152 -13.26 12.33 15.33
CA HIS A 152 -13.88 13.53 14.76
C HIS A 152 -12.90 14.47 14.06
N ASN A 153 -11.81 13.92 13.48
CA ASN A 153 -10.75 14.70 12.85
C ASN A 153 -10.86 14.61 11.32
N PRO A 154 -11.43 15.61 10.63
CA PRO A 154 -11.56 15.57 9.17
C PRO A 154 -10.24 15.83 8.44
N TYR A 155 -9.22 16.38 9.11
CA TYR A 155 -7.99 16.84 8.48
C TYR A 155 -7.16 15.70 7.90
N TRP A 156 -7.07 14.56 8.60
CA TRP A 156 -6.34 13.39 8.09
C TRP A 156 -6.96 12.82 6.81
N ALA A 157 -8.29 12.71 6.77
CA ALA A 157 -9.03 12.26 5.59
C ALA A 157 -8.85 13.23 4.43
N ALA A 158 -9.04 14.53 4.66
CA ALA A 158 -8.85 15.56 3.65
C ALA A 158 -7.41 15.57 3.09
N PHE A 159 -6.41 15.43 3.96
CA PHE A 159 -5.02 15.35 3.58
C PHE A 159 -4.74 14.13 2.68
N LEU A 160 -5.21 12.94 3.04
CA LEU A 160 -4.98 11.72 2.25
C LEU A 160 -5.74 11.71 0.92
N ILE A 161 -6.95 12.28 0.88
CA ILE A 161 -7.69 12.51 -0.36
C ILE A 161 -6.90 13.45 -1.28
N LEU A 162 -6.38 14.57 -0.74
CA LEU A 162 -5.53 15.49 -1.49
C LEU A 162 -4.27 14.78 -2.00
N MET A 163 -3.58 14.01 -1.16
CA MET A 163 -2.38 13.26 -1.55
C MET A 163 -2.68 12.21 -2.62
N THR A 164 -3.85 11.57 -2.58
CA THR A 164 -4.30 10.67 -3.66
C THR A 164 -4.39 11.41 -4.99
N GLY A 165 -4.95 12.62 -5.00
CA GLY A 165 -4.99 13.50 -6.17
C GLY A 165 -3.59 13.90 -6.66
N VAL A 166 -2.70 14.28 -5.74
CA VAL A 166 -1.30 14.63 -6.06
C VAL A 166 -0.56 13.44 -6.68
N VAL A 167 -0.74 12.22 -6.16
CA VAL A 167 -0.17 11.00 -6.73
C VAL A 167 -0.72 10.74 -8.12
N ALA A 168 -2.04 10.85 -8.33
CA ALA A 168 -2.64 10.71 -9.65
C ALA A 168 -2.04 11.71 -10.66
N SER A 169 -1.96 12.99 -10.29
CA SER A 169 -1.35 14.03 -11.13
C SER A 169 0.12 13.74 -11.43
N SER A 170 0.89 13.27 -10.44
CA SER A 170 2.28 12.87 -10.65
C SER A 170 2.42 11.73 -11.66
N ARG A 171 1.54 10.73 -11.61
CA ARG A 171 1.61 9.59 -12.54
C ARG A 171 1.22 9.96 -13.97
N LEU A 172 0.31 10.93 -14.14
CA LEU A 172 -0.03 11.51 -15.45
C LEU A 172 1.13 12.34 -16.01
N GLU A 173 1.73 13.22 -15.19
CA GLU A 173 2.85 14.07 -15.62
C GLU A 173 4.09 13.27 -16.01
N MET A 174 4.31 12.11 -15.37
CA MET A 174 5.39 11.19 -15.74
C MET A 174 5.06 10.33 -16.97
N GLU A 175 3.90 10.52 -17.60
CA GLU A 175 3.39 9.71 -18.73
C GLU A 175 3.39 8.21 -18.43
N ALA A 176 3.35 7.84 -17.14
CA ALA A 176 3.54 6.47 -16.72
C ALA A 176 2.26 5.65 -16.79
N HIS A 177 1.10 6.31 -16.73
CA HIS A 177 -0.23 5.73 -16.75
C HIS A 177 -1.26 6.63 -17.44
N SER A 178 -2.30 6.02 -18.03
CA SER A 178 -3.48 6.74 -18.53
C SER A 178 -4.52 6.97 -17.41
N PRO A 179 -5.48 7.89 -17.58
CA PRO A 179 -6.54 8.11 -16.59
C PRO A 179 -7.32 6.83 -16.23
N ASN A 180 -7.59 5.96 -17.22
CA ASN A 180 -8.28 4.68 -16.99
C ASN A 180 -7.44 3.73 -16.12
N GLU A 181 -6.13 3.66 -16.35
CA GLU A 181 -5.21 2.84 -15.54
C GLU A 181 -5.10 3.33 -14.09
N LEU A 182 -5.17 4.65 -13.89
CA LEU A 182 -5.25 5.26 -12.56
C LEU A 182 -6.56 4.92 -11.87
N LEU A 183 -7.69 5.05 -12.58
CA LEU A 183 -9.02 4.73 -12.05
C LEU A 183 -9.12 3.26 -11.63
N ILE A 184 -8.65 2.34 -12.47
CA ILE A 184 -8.56 0.91 -12.14
C ILE A 184 -7.72 0.69 -10.88
N GLY A 185 -6.54 1.32 -10.80
CA GLY A 185 -5.69 1.23 -9.61
C GLY A 185 -6.42 1.71 -8.35
N THR A 186 -7.10 2.86 -8.44
CA THR A 186 -7.89 3.43 -7.33
C THR A 186 -8.94 2.44 -6.84
N PHE A 187 -9.75 1.85 -7.73
CA PHE A 187 -10.78 0.88 -7.35
C PHE A 187 -10.20 -0.40 -6.75
N ILE A 188 -9.08 -0.92 -7.29
CA ILE A 188 -8.40 -2.09 -6.72
C ILE A 188 -7.93 -1.81 -5.29
N GLY A 189 -7.55 -0.57 -4.95
CA GLY A 189 -7.21 -0.19 -3.58
C GLY A 189 -8.43 0.00 -2.68
N ILE A 190 -9.48 0.66 -3.18
CA ILE A 190 -10.67 1.04 -2.39
C ILE A 190 -11.54 -0.18 -2.06
N VAL A 191 -11.89 -1.00 -3.06
CA VAL A 191 -12.92 -2.03 -2.91
C VAL A 191 -12.57 -3.06 -1.83
N PRO A 192 -11.35 -3.68 -1.83
CA PRO A 192 -10.98 -4.60 -0.77
C PRO A 192 -10.97 -3.96 0.62
N GLN A 193 -10.50 -2.71 0.72
CA GLN A 193 -10.48 -2.00 2.01
C GLN A 193 -11.89 -1.73 2.53
N LEU A 194 -12.82 -1.31 1.68
CA LEU A 194 -14.23 -1.13 2.05
C LEU A 194 -14.89 -2.45 2.50
N LEU A 195 -14.58 -3.56 1.83
CA LEU A 195 -15.12 -4.87 2.21
C LEU A 195 -14.65 -5.29 3.59
N PHE A 196 -13.37 -5.09 3.91
CA PHE A 196 -12.83 -5.43 5.22
C PHE A 196 -13.21 -4.44 6.31
N LEU A 197 -13.48 -3.17 5.98
CA LEU A 197 -14.00 -2.18 6.92
C LEU A 197 -15.26 -2.65 7.64
N TYR A 198 -16.16 -3.32 6.94
CA TYR A 198 -17.39 -3.88 7.53
C TYR A 198 -17.14 -4.87 8.68
N LEU A 199 -15.95 -5.47 8.77
CA LEU A 199 -15.63 -6.46 9.80
C LEU A 199 -15.10 -5.85 11.10
N TRP A 200 -14.72 -4.57 11.10
CA TRP A 200 -14.09 -3.94 12.27
C TRP A 200 -14.58 -2.52 12.57
N LEU A 201 -15.33 -1.88 11.68
CA LEU A 201 -16.16 -0.72 12.03
C LEU A 201 -17.31 -1.14 12.92
#